data_AF-A0A644VLV7-F1
#
_entry.id   AF-A0A644VLV7-F1
#
_cell.length_a   1.000
_cell.length_b   1.000
_cell.length_c   1.000
_cell.angle_alpha   90.00
_cell.angle_beta   90.00
_cell.angle_gamma   90.00
#
_symmetry.space_group_name_H-M   'P 1'
#
loop_
_entity.id
_entity.type
_entity.pdbx_description
1 polymer ?
#
loop_
_entity_poly.entity_id
_entity_poly.type
_entity_poly.pdbx_seq_one_letter_code
_entity_poly.pdbx_strand_id
1 'polypeptide(L)'
;MVLMEDFRMRVLAHLGKYKTDKLAISADGEYKGKLYQHILPKEFASANLLIPYSSRLEFPKELAKIKLHPNFHHLNSSQAMCINFFYPLILKNKLDLILPILGIEGNVEYNRVEFEKESIVEKSNERKTNFDFYLKTEEGIQIFFEIKYTEDGFGKAKNDEAHRDKYNRIYRELLNKSTWVKNSFKPMLSFFEYYQIMRNLLAIDSKSYVVFIYPRDNDAVRRAADEAKTEIVTSAGRKHLITINWETLVDRLLKTKALDKGLERYYAMDFREKYLQY
;
A
#
# COMPACT_ATOMS: atom_id res chain seq x y z
N MET A 1 3.47 -27.73 21.61
CA MET A 1 3.45 -27.06 20.30
C MET A 1 2.93 -25.66 20.55
N VAL A 2 3.82 -24.66 20.67
CA VAL A 2 3.41 -23.27 20.88
C VAL A 2 2.67 -22.84 19.62
N LEU A 3 1.38 -22.55 19.73
CA LEU A 3 0.62 -21.92 18.65
C LEU A 3 1.35 -20.63 18.32
N MET A 4 1.99 -20.58 17.14
CA MET A 4 2.60 -19.36 16.65
C MET A 4 1.50 -18.31 16.61
N GLU A 5 1.64 -17.23 17.40
CA GLU A 5 0.63 -16.18 17.44
C GLU A 5 0.41 -15.61 16.03
N ASP A 6 -0.87 -15.54 15.65
CA ASP A 6 -1.32 -14.95 14.39
C ASP A 6 -0.66 -13.57 14.17
N PHE A 7 -0.11 -13.36 12.97
CA PHE A 7 0.68 -12.16 12.63
C PHE A 7 -0.09 -10.87 12.96
N ARG A 8 -1.38 -10.82 12.64
CA ARG A 8 -2.21 -9.65 12.93
C ARG A 8 -2.31 -9.44 14.44
N MET A 9 -2.53 -10.48 15.24
CA MET A 9 -2.57 -10.32 16.70
C MET A 9 -1.28 -9.72 17.28
N ARG A 10 -0.10 -10.20 16.85
CA ARG A 10 1.20 -9.66 17.28
C ARG A 10 1.32 -8.17 16.96
N VAL A 11 1.01 -7.79 15.73
CA VAL A 11 1.02 -6.40 15.30
C VAL A 11 0.05 -5.54 16.13
N LEU A 12 -1.18 -5.99 16.35
CA LEU A 12 -2.16 -5.21 17.10
C LEU A 12 -1.77 -5.05 18.58
N ALA A 13 -1.20 -6.09 19.20
CA ALA A 13 -0.68 -6.02 20.56
C ALA A 13 0.49 -5.03 20.66
N HIS A 14 1.45 -5.13 19.75
CA HIS A 14 2.57 -4.19 19.63
C HIS A 14 2.10 -2.74 19.48
N LEU A 15 1.14 -2.48 18.59
CA LEU A 15 0.64 -1.13 18.36
C LEU A 15 -0.15 -0.58 19.55
N GLY A 16 -0.80 -1.44 20.34
CA GLY A 16 -1.39 -1.06 21.62
C GLY A 16 -0.33 -0.54 22.60
N LYS A 17 0.79 -1.26 22.72
CA LYS A 17 1.93 -0.83 23.54
C LYS A 17 2.61 0.42 22.98
N TYR A 18 2.79 0.50 21.67
CA TYR A 18 3.36 1.69 21.01
C TYR A 18 2.52 2.95 21.34
N LYS A 19 1.19 2.83 21.33
CA LYS A 19 0.28 3.92 21.68
C LYS A 19 0.54 4.45 23.09
N THR A 20 0.66 3.57 24.08
CA THR A 20 0.87 3.96 25.47
C THR A 20 2.28 4.48 25.70
N ASP A 21 3.29 3.75 25.21
CA ASP A 21 4.68 3.96 25.59
C ASP A 21 5.35 5.08 24.77
N LYS A 22 5.00 5.22 23.49
CA LYS A 22 5.62 6.19 22.56
C LYS A 22 4.77 7.40 22.29
N LEU A 23 3.45 7.20 22.12
CA LEU A 23 2.54 8.31 21.89
C LEU A 23 2.05 8.95 23.20
N ALA A 24 2.20 8.27 24.34
CA ALA A 24 1.67 8.70 25.64
C ALA A 24 0.14 8.89 25.62
N ILE A 25 -0.57 8.05 24.86
CA ILE A 25 -2.04 8.06 24.75
C ILE A 25 -2.56 6.78 25.42
N SER A 26 -3.16 6.93 26.59
CA SER A 26 -3.75 5.80 27.34
C SER A 26 -5.19 5.48 26.91
N ALA A 27 -5.91 6.43 26.33
CA ALA A 27 -7.30 6.25 25.91
C ALA A 27 -7.40 5.35 24.66
N ASP A 28 -8.36 4.44 24.67
CA ASP A 28 -8.68 3.56 23.55
C ASP A 28 -9.66 4.24 22.58
N GLY A 29 -9.44 4.02 21.28
CA GLY A 29 -10.36 4.43 20.24
C GLY A 29 -11.46 3.40 19.99
N GLU A 30 -12.60 3.88 19.51
CA GLU A 30 -13.77 3.04 19.24
C GLU A 30 -13.85 2.64 17.76
N TYR A 31 -14.14 1.36 17.51
CA TYR A 31 -14.55 0.87 16.21
C TYR A 31 -15.79 -0.03 16.34
N LYS A 32 -16.88 0.36 15.65
CA LYS A 32 -18.16 -0.36 15.65
C LYS A 32 -18.70 -0.63 17.08
N GLY A 33 -18.66 0.37 17.96
CA GLY A 33 -19.18 0.25 19.34
C GLY A 33 -18.29 -0.53 20.30
N LYS A 34 -17.03 -0.82 19.93
CA LYS A 34 -16.06 -1.51 20.80
C LYS A 34 -14.75 -0.72 20.87
N LEU A 35 -14.16 -0.68 22.06
CA LEU A 35 -12.86 -0.06 22.31
C LEU A 35 -11.71 -1.02 21.97
N TYR A 36 -10.65 -0.50 21.40
CA TYR A 36 -9.46 -1.27 21.03
C TYR A 36 -8.17 -0.53 21.38
N GLN A 37 -7.22 -1.25 21.99
CA GLN A 37 -5.94 -0.69 22.44
C GLN A 37 -5.10 -0.09 21.31
N HIS A 38 -5.09 -0.69 20.12
CA HIS A 38 -4.32 -0.21 18.97
C HIS A 38 -5.02 0.90 18.17
N ILE A 39 -6.21 1.34 18.58
CA ILE A 39 -6.95 2.41 17.92
C ILE A 39 -6.80 3.69 18.74
N LEU A 40 -6.50 4.79 18.05
CA LEU A 40 -6.47 6.12 18.67
C LEU A 40 -7.90 6.66 18.78
N PRO A 41 -8.23 7.41 19.85
CA PRO A 41 -9.40 8.30 19.80
C PRO A 41 -9.31 9.23 18.58
N LYS A 42 -10.45 9.56 17.96
CA LYS A 42 -10.48 10.24 16.65
C LYS A 42 -9.80 11.61 16.67
N GLU A 43 -9.88 12.31 17.79
CA GLU A 43 -9.20 13.58 18.05
C GLU A 43 -7.67 13.46 18.00
N PHE A 44 -7.11 12.27 18.17
CA PHE A 44 -5.67 12.00 18.08
C PHE A 44 -5.26 11.38 16.74
N ALA A 45 -6.12 11.38 15.71
CA ALA A 45 -5.83 10.72 14.42
C ALA A 45 -4.49 11.15 13.79
N SER A 46 -4.09 12.42 13.93
CA SER A 46 -2.81 12.95 13.45
C SER A 46 -1.60 12.25 14.06
N ALA A 47 -1.70 11.73 15.30
CA ALA A 47 -0.63 10.97 15.96
C ALA A 47 -0.35 9.61 15.28
N ASN A 48 -1.15 9.21 14.29
CA ASN A 48 -0.82 8.08 13.42
C ASN A 48 0.30 8.40 12.42
N LEU A 49 0.64 9.68 12.21
CA LEU A 49 1.83 10.07 11.47
C LEU A 49 3.07 10.17 12.38
N LEU A 50 4.24 9.82 11.84
CA LEU A 50 5.49 9.78 12.58
C LEU A 50 6.23 11.14 12.56
N ILE A 51 6.78 11.52 13.71
CA ILE A 51 7.74 12.61 13.85
C ILE A 51 9.11 12.15 13.27
N PRO A 52 9.96 13.05 12.73
CA PRO A 52 9.84 14.51 12.67
C PRO A 52 9.14 15.04 11.42
N TYR A 53 8.66 14.18 10.53
CA TYR A 53 8.07 14.58 9.26
C TYR A 53 6.56 14.89 9.37
N SER A 54 6.01 14.88 10.58
CA SER A 54 4.63 15.27 10.86
C SER A 54 4.50 15.91 12.23
N SER A 55 3.31 16.39 12.57
CA SER A 55 2.97 16.91 13.89
C SER A 55 1.94 16.01 14.58
N ARG A 56 2.04 15.89 15.90
CA ARG A 56 1.02 15.21 16.72
C ARG A 56 -0.31 15.96 16.72
N LEU A 57 -0.29 17.27 16.47
CA LEU A 57 -1.45 18.15 16.58
C LEU A 57 -2.10 18.47 15.23
N GLU A 58 -1.32 18.42 14.15
CA GLU A 58 -1.78 18.88 12.84
C GLU A 58 -1.29 17.98 11.71
N PHE A 59 -2.17 17.77 10.73
CA PHE A 59 -1.83 17.06 9.51
C PHE A 59 -0.98 17.98 8.60
N PRO A 60 0.12 17.51 7.99
CA PRO A 60 0.92 18.33 7.09
C PRO A 60 0.07 18.93 5.97
N LYS A 61 0.26 20.23 5.67
CA LYS A 61 -0.55 20.97 4.68
C LYS A 61 -0.41 20.38 3.28
N GLU A 62 0.77 19.86 2.97
CA GLU A 62 1.09 19.18 1.72
C GLU A 62 0.28 17.90 1.53
N LEU A 63 -0.13 17.27 2.64
CA LEU A 63 -0.95 16.07 2.64
C LEU A 63 -2.45 16.38 2.78
N ALA A 64 -2.84 17.65 2.98
CA ALA A 64 -4.25 18.04 3.20
C ALA A 64 -5.19 17.73 2.02
N LYS A 65 -4.63 17.50 0.82
CA LYS A 65 -5.39 17.10 -0.38
C LYS A 65 -5.70 15.59 -0.40
N ILE A 66 -5.06 14.79 0.45
CA ILE A 66 -5.27 13.35 0.52
C ILE A 66 -6.58 13.09 1.25
N LYS A 67 -7.45 12.30 0.62
CA LYS A 67 -8.68 11.83 1.27
C LYS A 67 -8.33 10.73 2.26
N LEU A 68 -8.33 11.08 3.55
CA LEU A 68 -8.08 10.11 4.61
C LEU A 68 -9.18 9.04 4.68
N HIS A 69 -8.75 7.80 4.87
CA HIS A 69 -9.64 6.69 5.12
C HIS A 69 -10.38 6.91 6.46
N PRO A 70 -11.67 6.56 6.60
CA PRO A 70 -12.41 6.75 7.85
C PRO A 70 -11.74 6.13 9.08
N ASN A 71 -10.99 5.05 8.87
CA ASN A 71 -10.23 4.33 9.90
C ASN A 71 -8.76 4.78 9.97
N PHE A 72 -8.41 5.97 9.47
CA PHE A 72 -7.04 6.48 9.54
C PHE A 72 -6.51 6.57 10.98
N HIS A 73 -7.37 6.71 11.99
CA HIS A 73 -6.99 6.71 13.41
C HIS A 73 -6.62 5.32 13.96
N HIS A 74 -6.74 4.25 13.17
CA HIS A 74 -6.28 2.93 13.56
C HIS A 74 -4.76 2.84 13.33
N LEU A 75 -3.97 2.49 14.34
CA LEU A 75 -2.50 2.49 14.21
C LEU A 75 -1.98 1.48 13.18
N ASN A 76 -2.79 0.48 12.82
CA ASN A 76 -2.53 -0.49 11.76
C ASN A 76 -3.07 -0.06 10.39
N SER A 77 -3.35 1.23 10.17
CA SER A 77 -3.75 1.76 8.87
C SER A 77 -2.61 1.65 7.84
N SER A 78 -2.86 0.92 6.75
CA SER A 78 -1.97 0.83 5.58
C SER A 78 -1.79 2.18 4.89
N GLN A 79 -2.82 3.03 4.85
CA GLN A 79 -2.72 4.41 4.37
C GLN A 79 -1.73 5.23 5.21
N ALA A 80 -1.80 5.15 6.55
CA ALA A 80 -0.83 5.83 7.42
C ALA A 80 0.58 5.27 7.24
N MET A 81 0.73 3.95 7.08
CA MET A 81 2.03 3.32 6.79
C MET A 81 2.62 3.80 5.46
N CYS A 82 1.79 3.87 4.41
CA CYS A 82 2.15 4.40 3.10
C CYS A 82 2.69 5.83 3.20
N ILE A 83 1.94 6.72 3.86
CA ILE A 83 2.34 8.11 4.08
C ILE A 83 3.64 8.18 4.90
N ASN A 84 3.71 7.47 6.03
CA ASN A 84 4.89 7.45 6.89
C ASN A 84 6.13 6.90 6.16
N PHE A 85 5.97 6.05 5.15
CA PHE A 85 7.10 5.59 4.36
C PHE A 85 7.50 6.60 3.28
N PHE A 86 6.57 7.02 2.41
CA PHE A 86 6.93 7.78 1.21
C PHE A 86 7.06 9.29 1.44
N TYR A 87 6.29 9.88 2.35
CA TYR A 87 6.29 11.34 2.54
C TYR A 87 7.66 11.91 2.98
N PRO A 88 8.41 11.28 3.91
CA PRO A 88 9.76 11.74 4.24
C PRO A 88 10.71 11.76 3.03
N LEU A 89 10.63 10.77 2.13
CA LEU A 89 11.43 10.75 0.89
C LEU A 89 11.04 11.86 -0.06
N ILE A 90 9.74 12.15 -0.20
CA ILE A 90 9.25 13.26 -1.03
C ILE A 90 9.78 14.58 -0.48
N LEU A 91 9.62 14.83 0.82
CA LEU A 91 10.07 16.07 1.47
C LEU A 91 11.58 16.33 1.32
N LYS A 92 12.37 15.27 1.22
CA LYS A 92 13.83 15.34 1.11
C LYS A 92 14.35 15.20 -0.32
N ASN A 93 13.46 15.07 -1.30
CA ASN A 93 13.82 14.76 -2.69
C ASN A 93 14.74 13.52 -2.78
N LYS A 94 14.31 12.43 -2.13
CA LYS A 94 15.01 11.13 -2.06
C LYS A 94 14.17 9.95 -2.53
N LEU A 95 13.03 10.20 -3.18
CA LEU A 95 12.16 9.14 -3.69
C LEU A 95 12.82 8.32 -4.80
N ASP A 96 13.76 8.91 -5.54
CA ASP A 96 14.57 8.23 -6.57
C ASP A 96 15.30 6.98 -6.05
N LEU A 97 15.62 6.95 -4.75
CA LEU A 97 16.32 5.82 -4.12
C LEU A 97 15.49 4.53 -4.15
N ILE A 98 14.17 4.63 -4.35
CA ILE A 98 13.27 3.47 -4.45
C ILE A 98 13.38 2.77 -5.80
N LEU A 99 13.63 3.50 -6.89
CA LEU A 99 13.67 2.96 -8.25
C LEU A 99 14.68 1.79 -8.41
N PRO A 100 15.96 1.92 -8.03
CA PRO A 100 16.92 0.82 -8.15
C PRO A 100 16.60 -0.37 -7.23
N ILE A 101 15.94 -0.12 -6.09
CA ILE A 101 15.49 -1.20 -5.19
C ILE A 101 14.43 -2.08 -5.87
N LEU A 102 13.58 -1.46 -6.69
CA LEU A 102 12.56 -2.12 -7.50
C LEU A 102 13.11 -2.68 -8.83
N GLY A 103 14.36 -2.38 -9.17
CA GLY A 103 14.96 -2.75 -10.45
C GLY A 103 14.40 -1.95 -11.63
N ILE A 104 14.02 -0.69 -11.37
CA ILE A 104 13.53 0.26 -12.37
C ILE A 104 14.57 1.36 -12.52
N GLU A 105 14.92 1.69 -13.77
CA GLU A 105 15.83 2.78 -14.11
C GLU A 105 15.06 4.08 -14.36
N GLY A 106 15.69 5.21 -14.08
CA GLY A 106 15.16 6.54 -14.34
C GLY A 106 15.23 7.46 -13.13
N ASN A 107 14.61 8.64 -13.25
CA ASN A 107 14.48 9.63 -12.18
C ASN A 107 13.01 9.97 -11.97
N VAL A 108 12.62 10.26 -10.73
CA VAL A 108 11.25 10.60 -10.34
C VAL A 108 10.88 11.99 -10.85
N GLU A 109 9.77 12.08 -11.58
CA GLU A 109 9.08 13.32 -11.91
C GLU A 109 8.27 13.76 -10.66
N TYR A 110 8.89 14.49 -9.72
CA TYR A 110 8.32 14.79 -8.39
C TYR A 110 6.96 15.51 -8.40
N ASN A 111 6.68 16.32 -9.42
CA ASN A 111 5.38 16.97 -9.61
C ASN A 111 4.26 16.01 -10.05
N ARG A 112 4.58 14.73 -10.28
CA ARG A 112 3.65 13.64 -10.62
C ARG A 112 3.61 12.53 -9.57
N VAL A 113 4.05 12.83 -8.35
CA VAL A 113 3.91 11.93 -7.21
C VAL A 113 2.57 12.17 -6.54
N GLU A 114 1.79 11.12 -6.35
CA GLU A 114 0.42 11.21 -5.83
C GLU A 114 0.13 10.06 -4.84
N PHE A 115 -0.42 10.40 -3.67
CA PHE A 115 -1.08 9.43 -2.82
C PHE A 115 -2.53 9.23 -3.28
N GLU A 116 -3.08 8.04 -3.07
CA GLU A 116 -4.46 7.71 -3.40
C GLU A 116 -4.81 7.99 -4.88
N LYS A 117 -3.93 7.57 -5.79
CA LYS A 117 -4.09 7.83 -7.23
C LYS A 117 -5.28 7.06 -7.79
N GLU A 118 -6.26 7.78 -8.33
CA GLU A 118 -7.33 7.13 -9.09
C GLU A 118 -6.84 6.62 -10.45
N SER A 119 -7.26 5.42 -10.79
CA SER A 119 -7.02 4.77 -12.08
C SER A 119 -7.54 5.61 -13.24
N ILE A 120 -6.71 5.71 -14.28
CA ILE A 120 -7.04 6.40 -15.52
C ILE A 120 -7.63 5.48 -16.59
N VAL A 121 -7.54 4.15 -16.40
CA VAL A 121 -8.04 3.17 -17.38
C VAL A 121 -9.55 2.92 -17.26
N GLU A 122 -10.10 3.09 -16.05
CA GLU A 122 -11.55 3.02 -15.81
C GLU A 122 -12.22 4.33 -16.24
N LYS A 123 -12.72 4.38 -17.48
CA LYS A 123 -13.50 5.51 -18.02
C LYS A 123 -14.94 5.48 -17.53
N SER A 124 -15.15 5.78 -16.24
CA SER A 124 -16.48 5.81 -15.61
C SER A 124 -16.54 6.86 -14.50
N ASN A 125 -17.74 7.38 -14.24
CA ASN A 125 -18.03 8.26 -13.10
C ASN A 125 -18.24 7.47 -11.80
N GLU A 126 -18.27 6.14 -11.86
CA GLU A 126 -18.29 5.28 -10.67
C GLU A 126 -16.92 5.23 -9.98
N ARG A 127 -16.90 4.75 -8.72
CA ARG A 127 -15.66 4.56 -7.95
C ARG A 127 -14.64 3.76 -8.75
N LYS A 128 -13.50 4.37 -9.05
CA LYS A 128 -12.39 3.73 -9.78
C LYS A 128 -11.48 2.96 -8.83
N THR A 129 -10.49 2.29 -9.40
CA THR A 129 -9.38 1.70 -8.65
C THR A 129 -8.58 2.84 -8.09
N ASN A 130 -8.19 2.71 -6.84
CA ASN A 130 -7.37 3.70 -6.16
C ASN A 130 -6.10 2.99 -5.73
N PHE A 131 -4.95 3.54 -6.13
CA PHE A 131 -3.63 3.06 -5.77
C PHE A 131 -3.14 3.88 -4.58
N ASP A 132 -2.70 3.22 -3.52
CA ASP A 132 -2.28 3.87 -2.27
C ASP A 132 -1.16 4.90 -2.52
N PHE A 133 -0.28 4.61 -3.49
CA PHE A 133 0.76 5.52 -3.94
C PHE A 133 1.04 5.38 -5.43
N TYR A 134 1.49 6.48 -6.04
CA TYR A 134 1.84 6.57 -7.44
C TYR A 134 3.04 7.48 -7.62
N LEU A 135 3.94 7.09 -8.50
CA LEU A 135 4.95 7.99 -9.05
C LEU A 135 5.11 7.76 -10.54
N LYS A 136 5.63 8.79 -11.21
CA LYS A 136 6.04 8.73 -12.60
C LYS A 136 7.51 9.09 -12.71
N THR A 137 8.23 8.48 -13.65
CA THR A 137 9.60 8.88 -13.97
C THR A 137 9.63 9.90 -15.12
N GLU A 138 10.73 10.63 -15.24
CA GLU A 138 10.99 11.58 -16.33
C GLU A 138 10.96 10.88 -17.71
N GLU A 139 11.30 9.59 -17.76
CA GLU A 139 11.24 8.73 -18.95
C GLU A 139 9.82 8.27 -19.32
N GLY A 140 8.83 8.65 -18.50
CA GLY A 140 7.43 8.31 -18.71
C GLY A 140 7.01 6.97 -18.12
N ILE A 141 7.81 6.35 -17.25
CA ILE A 141 7.44 5.11 -16.58
C ILE A 141 6.45 5.43 -15.45
N GLN A 142 5.35 4.70 -15.40
CA GLN A 142 4.31 4.85 -14.38
C GLN A 142 4.41 3.71 -13.35
N ILE A 143 4.43 4.02 -12.07
CA ILE A 143 4.57 3.00 -11.02
C ILE A 143 3.42 3.16 -10.03
N PHE A 144 2.57 2.14 -9.98
CA PHE A 144 1.37 2.07 -9.16
C PHE A 144 1.62 1.16 -7.97
N PHE A 145 1.42 1.65 -6.76
CA PHE A 145 1.66 0.90 -5.53
C PHE A 145 0.34 0.54 -4.85
N GLU A 146 0.26 -0.69 -4.39
CA GLU A 146 -0.78 -1.17 -3.49
C GLU A 146 -0.10 -1.71 -2.23
N ILE A 147 -0.53 -1.17 -1.10
CA ILE A 147 0.07 -1.32 0.22
C ILE A 147 -0.84 -2.17 1.09
N LYS A 148 -0.27 -3.24 1.64
CA LYS A 148 -0.88 -4.02 2.70
C LYS A 148 -0.06 -3.92 3.97
N TYR A 149 -0.74 -4.12 5.09
CA TYR A 149 -0.16 -4.27 6.41
C TYR A 149 -0.78 -5.46 7.14
N THR A 150 -1.98 -5.31 7.71
CA THR A 150 -2.62 -6.34 8.57
C THR A 150 -3.90 -6.92 7.97
N GLU A 151 -4.19 -6.61 6.71
CA GLU A 151 -5.28 -7.19 5.94
C GLU A 151 -5.05 -8.69 5.70
N ASP A 152 -6.14 -9.45 5.63
CA ASP A 152 -6.15 -10.91 5.42
C ASP A 152 -6.14 -11.27 3.92
N GLY A 153 -5.38 -10.52 3.13
CA GLY A 153 -5.30 -10.65 1.67
C GLY A 153 -5.89 -9.48 0.89
N PHE A 154 -6.13 -9.71 -0.40
CA PHE A 154 -6.70 -8.73 -1.33
C PHE A 154 -8.22 -8.88 -1.42
N GLY A 155 -8.91 -7.76 -1.59
CA GLY A 155 -10.37 -7.71 -1.61
C GLY A 155 -10.97 -8.44 -2.81
N LYS A 156 -11.99 -9.28 -2.54
CA LYS A 156 -12.83 -9.95 -3.53
C LYS A 156 -14.08 -9.14 -3.83
N ALA A 157 -14.73 -9.41 -4.95
CA ALA A 157 -16.05 -8.84 -5.27
C ALA A 157 -17.16 -9.85 -5.01
N LYS A 158 -18.33 -9.35 -4.63
CA LYS A 158 -19.56 -10.13 -4.63
C LYS A 158 -20.03 -10.32 -6.07
N ASN A 159 -20.66 -11.45 -6.35
CA ASN A 159 -21.37 -11.65 -7.60
C ASN A 159 -22.81 -11.10 -7.49
N ASP A 160 -22.95 -9.79 -7.37
CA ASP A 160 -24.23 -9.08 -7.40
C ASP A 160 -24.40 -8.30 -8.72
N GLU A 161 -25.60 -7.76 -8.94
CA GLU A 161 -25.96 -7.07 -10.20
C GLU A 161 -25.03 -5.90 -10.50
N ALA A 162 -24.76 -5.04 -9.53
CA ALA A 162 -23.90 -3.87 -9.70
C ALA A 162 -22.48 -4.27 -10.13
N HIS A 163 -21.89 -5.33 -9.55
CA HIS A 163 -20.57 -5.79 -9.94
C HIS A 163 -20.56 -6.44 -11.33
N ARG A 164 -21.61 -7.22 -11.67
CA ARG A 164 -21.76 -7.82 -13.01
C ARG A 164 -21.86 -6.75 -14.10
N ASP A 165 -22.65 -5.71 -13.86
CA ASP A 165 -22.84 -4.61 -14.81
C ASP A 165 -21.54 -3.84 -15.02
N LYS A 166 -20.85 -3.50 -13.92
CA LYS A 166 -19.55 -2.83 -14.00
C LYS A 166 -18.52 -3.68 -14.73
N TYR A 167 -18.50 -4.99 -14.49
CA TYR A 167 -17.63 -5.91 -15.22
C TYR A 167 -17.91 -5.91 -16.72
N ASN A 168 -19.18 -6.09 -17.10
CA ASN A 168 -19.56 -6.15 -18.52
C ASN A 168 -19.28 -4.83 -19.24
N ARG A 169 -19.50 -3.70 -18.56
CA ARG A 169 -19.37 -2.35 -19.14
C ARG A 169 -17.93 -1.84 -19.18
N ILE A 170 -17.11 -2.17 -18.18
CA ILE A 170 -15.75 -1.61 -18.04
C ILE A 170 -14.70 -2.69 -18.16
N TYR A 171 -14.68 -3.66 -17.23
CA TYR A 171 -13.53 -4.54 -17.07
C TYR A 171 -13.39 -5.54 -18.21
N ARG A 172 -14.49 -6.01 -18.79
CA ARG A 172 -14.46 -6.99 -19.90
C ARG A 172 -13.65 -6.47 -21.09
N GLU A 173 -13.86 -5.22 -21.49
CA GLU A 173 -13.12 -4.63 -22.61
C GLU A 173 -11.64 -4.45 -22.28
N LEU A 174 -11.33 -3.94 -21.08
CA LEU A 174 -9.95 -3.76 -20.61
C LEU A 174 -9.20 -5.09 -20.54
N LEU A 175 -9.84 -6.15 -20.03
CA LEU A 175 -9.28 -7.50 -19.96
C LEU A 175 -9.05 -8.09 -21.35
N ASN A 176 -9.97 -7.89 -22.28
CA ASN A 176 -9.81 -8.36 -23.66
C ASN A 176 -8.60 -7.70 -24.35
N LYS A 177 -8.34 -6.43 -24.07
CA LYS A 177 -7.18 -5.68 -24.58
C LYS A 177 -5.87 -6.02 -23.87
N SER A 178 -5.93 -6.46 -22.60
CA SER A 178 -4.75 -6.78 -21.81
C SER A 178 -4.06 -8.06 -22.28
N THR A 179 -2.77 -7.96 -22.59
CA THR A 179 -1.86 -9.08 -22.87
C THR A 179 -1.06 -9.51 -21.62
N TRP A 180 -1.27 -8.82 -20.49
CA TRP A 180 -0.52 -8.99 -19.24
C TRP A 180 -1.13 -10.02 -18.30
N VAL A 181 -2.40 -10.38 -18.51
CA VAL A 181 -3.16 -11.33 -17.69
C VAL A 181 -3.54 -12.56 -18.51
N LYS A 182 -3.37 -13.77 -17.94
CA LYS A 182 -3.72 -15.04 -18.60
C LYS A 182 -5.23 -15.12 -18.86
N ASN A 183 -5.60 -15.72 -20.00
CA ASN A 183 -7.00 -15.83 -20.41
C ASN A 183 -7.89 -16.60 -19.43
N SER A 184 -7.34 -17.53 -18.65
CA SER A 184 -8.08 -18.31 -17.63
C SER A 184 -8.60 -17.46 -16.46
N PHE A 185 -8.03 -16.27 -16.24
CA PHE A 185 -8.44 -15.36 -15.16
C PHE A 185 -9.32 -14.21 -15.65
N LYS A 186 -9.49 -14.08 -16.97
CA LYS A 186 -10.36 -13.06 -17.56
C LYS A 186 -11.86 -13.31 -17.32
N PRO A 187 -12.41 -14.53 -17.24
CA PRO A 187 -13.83 -14.75 -16.97
C PRO A 187 -14.31 -14.06 -15.68
N MET A 188 -15.56 -13.58 -15.69
CA MET A 188 -16.13 -12.74 -14.63
C MET A 188 -15.99 -13.34 -13.21
N LEU A 189 -16.27 -14.64 -13.05
CA LEU A 189 -16.18 -15.29 -11.73
C LEU A 189 -14.73 -15.31 -11.21
N SER A 190 -13.77 -15.66 -12.07
CA SER A 190 -12.35 -15.60 -11.75
C SER A 190 -11.92 -14.16 -11.46
N PHE A 191 -12.40 -13.19 -12.23
CA PHE A 191 -12.11 -11.78 -12.00
C PHE A 191 -12.64 -11.31 -10.63
N PHE A 192 -13.84 -11.72 -10.20
CA PHE A 192 -14.38 -11.36 -8.89
C PHE A 192 -13.63 -12.01 -7.73
N GLU A 193 -13.15 -13.23 -7.91
CA GLU A 193 -12.32 -13.92 -6.91
C GLU A 193 -11.01 -13.16 -6.63
N TYR A 194 -10.43 -12.55 -7.67
CA TYR A 194 -9.19 -11.77 -7.59
C TYR A 194 -9.43 -10.27 -7.76
N TYR A 195 -10.61 -9.75 -7.40
CA TYR A 195 -11.09 -8.43 -7.82
C TYR A 195 -10.10 -7.29 -7.62
N GLN A 196 -9.55 -7.12 -6.42
CA GLN A 196 -8.59 -6.05 -6.16
C GLN A 196 -7.28 -6.24 -6.93
N ILE A 197 -6.77 -7.47 -7.02
CA ILE A 197 -5.54 -7.78 -7.78
C ILE A 197 -5.77 -7.48 -9.26
N MET A 198 -6.84 -8.01 -9.85
CA MET A 198 -7.13 -7.86 -11.27
C MET A 198 -7.31 -6.39 -11.65
N ARG A 199 -7.96 -5.59 -10.81
CA ARG A 199 -8.09 -4.14 -11.00
C ARG A 199 -6.76 -3.41 -10.98
N ASN A 200 -5.85 -3.80 -10.09
CA ASN A 200 -4.49 -3.28 -10.09
C ASN A 200 -3.76 -3.67 -11.40
N LEU A 201 -3.84 -4.94 -11.81
CA LEU A 201 -3.17 -5.45 -13.01
C LEU A 201 -3.65 -4.80 -14.33
N LEU A 202 -4.86 -4.24 -14.36
CA LEU A 202 -5.37 -3.50 -15.53
C LEU A 202 -4.61 -2.19 -15.80
N ALA A 203 -3.83 -1.69 -14.85
CA ALA A 203 -2.96 -0.52 -15.07
C ALA A 203 -1.64 -0.86 -15.76
N ILE A 204 -1.30 -2.15 -15.94
CA ILE A 204 -0.07 -2.59 -16.59
C ILE A 204 -0.14 -2.34 -18.11
N ASP A 205 0.92 -1.70 -18.63
CA ASP A 205 1.27 -1.53 -20.03
C ASP A 205 2.80 -1.62 -20.20
N SER A 206 3.31 -1.38 -21.41
CA SER A 206 4.74 -1.48 -21.71
C SER A 206 5.65 -0.50 -20.94
N LYS A 207 5.08 0.54 -20.33
CA LYS A 207 5.75 1.59 -19.56
C LYS A 207 5.13 1.75 -18.16
N SER A 208 4.49 0.72 -17.62
CA SER A 208 3.97 0.79 -16.27
C SER A 208 4.23 -0.44 -15.43
N TYR A 209 4.34 -0.24 -14.13
CA TYR A 209 4.56 -1.26 -13.13
C TYR A 209 3.49 -1.20 -12.05
N VAL A 210 3.13 -2.36 -11.54
CA VAL A 210 2.33 -2.51 -10.32
C VAL A 210 3.23 -3.09 -9.25
N VAL A 211 3.25 -2.48 -8.07
CA VAL A 211 4.09 -2.88 -6.94
C VAL A 211 3.21 -3.22 -5.75
N PHE A 212 3.25 -4.47 -5.30
CA PHE A 212 2.63 -4.88 -4.05
C PHE A 212 3.66 -4.86 -2.93
N ILE A 213 3.39 -4.08 -1.89
CA ILE A 213 4.22 -4.01 -0.68
C ILE A 213 3.44 -4.53 0.53
N TYR A 214 4.03 -5.49 1.25
CA TYR A 214 3.38 -6.14 2.38
C TYR A 214 4.39 -6.70 3.41
N PRO A 215 4.02 -6.89 4.68
CA PRO A 215 4.94 -7.46 5.67
C PRO A 215 5.33 -8.90 5.33
N ARG A 216 6.57 -9.30 5.64
CA ARG A 216 7.06 -10.65 5.37
C ARG A 216 6.19 -11.73 6.02
N ASP A 217 5.72 -11.45 7.23
CA ASP A 217 4.95 -12.39 8.05
C ASP A 217 3.46 -12.44 7.69
N ASN A 218 2.98 -11.57 6.78
CA ASN A 218 1.59 -11.61 6.32
C ASN A 218 1.42 -12.70 5.23
N ASP A 219 1.34 -13.95 5.66
CA ASP A 219 1.24 -15.12 4.77
C ASP A 219 0.02 -15.13 3.86
N ALA A 220 -1.11 -14.54 4.29
CA ALA A 220 -2.31 -14.44 3.47
C ALA A 220 -2.08 -13.53 2.26
N VAL A 221 -1.54 -12.32 2.49
CA VAL A 221 -1.21 -11.38 1.41
C VAL A 221 -0.07 -11.92 0.54
N ARG A 222 0.97 -12.51 1.16
CA ARG A 222 2.11 -13.09 0.45
C ARG A 222 1.67 -14.15 -0.55
N ARG A 223 0.87 -15.13 -0.11
CA ARG A 223 0.36 -16.20 -1.00
C ARG A 223 -0.45 -15.65 -2.17
N ALA A 224 -1.32 -14.67 -1.92
CA ALA A 224 -2.11 -14.04 -2.98
C ALA A 224 -1.24 -13.24 -3.97
N ALA A 225 -0.21 -12.55 -3.48
CA ALA A 225 0.75 -11.83 -4.33
C ALA A 225 1.62 -12.78 -5.16
N ASP A 226 2.06 -13.89 -4.57
CA ASP A 226 2.81 -14.95 -5.26
C ASP A 226 1.96 -15.59 -6.36
N GLU A 227 0.71 -15.96 -6.04
CA GLU A 227 -0.25 -16.49 -7.01
C GLU A 227 -0.52 -15.49 -8.15
N ALA A 228 -0.66 -14.20 -7.84
CA ALA A 228 -0.80 -13.17 -8.87
C ALA A 228 0.38 -13.17 -9.86
N LYS A 229 1.60 -13.33 -9.34
CA LYS A 229 2.86 -13.28 -10.10
C LYS A 229 3.16 -14.57 -10.87
N THR A 230 2.77 -15.73 -10.35
CA THR A 230 3.05 -17.03 -10.97
C THR A 230 1.89 -17.52 -11.84
N GLU A 231 0.66 -17.38 -11.35
CA GLU A 231 -0.53 -17.97 -11.95
C GLU A 231 -1.37 -16.99 -12.76
N ILE A 232 -1.57 -15.75 -12.29
CA ILE A 232 -2.51 -14.81 -12.93
C ILE A 232 -1.90 -14.08 -14.14
N VAL A 233 -0.70 -13.51 -13.98
CA VAL A 233 -0.03 -12.74 -15.03
C VAL A 233 0.64 -13.63 -16.08
N THR A 234 0.75 -13.13 -17.31
CA THR A 234 1.57 -13.76 -18.36
C THR A 234 3.07 -13.61 -18.05
N SER A 235 3.93 -14.32 -18.79
CA SER A 235 5.38 -14.17 -18.65
C SER A 235 5.86 -12.72 -18.87
N ALA A 236 5.18 -11.98 -19.76
CA ALA A 236 5.41 -10.55 -19.95
C ALA A 236 4.93 -9.75 -18.73
N GLY A 237 3.70 -10.01 -18.25
CA GLY A 237 3.15 -9.34 -17.06
C GLY A 237 3.97 -9.54 -15.80
N ARG A 238 4.65 -10.70 -15.64
CA ARG A 238 5.51 -10.99 -14.49
C ARG A 238 6.65 -9.97 -14.31
N LYS A 239 7.14 -9.36 -15.39
CA LYS A 239 8.19 -8.33 -15.33
C LYS A 239 7.65 -6.98 -14.83
N HIS A 240 6.35 -6.75 -14.99
CA HIS A 240 5.67 -5.50 -14.63
C HIS A 240 4.94 -5.59 -13.28
N LEU A 241 4.75 -6.80 -12.73
CA LEU A 241 4.27 -7.00 -11.36
C LEU A 241 5.44 -7.25 -10.39
N ILE A 242 5.74 -6.25 -9.57
CA ILE A 242 6.76 -6.32 -8.54
C ILE A 242 6.08 -6.63 -7.20
N THR A 243 6.69 -7.53 -6.44
CA THR A 243 6.27 -7.90 -5.09
C THR A 243 7.48 -7.72 -4.19
N ILE A 244 7.34 -6.98 -3.09
CA ILE A 244 8.43 -6.74 -2.15
C ILE A 244 7.88 -6.62 -0.73
N ASN A 245 8.65 -7.10 0.25
CA ASN A 245 8.28 -6.93 1.64
C ASN A 245 8.78 -5.63 2.23
N TRP A 246 8.03 -5.07 3.19
CA TRP A 246 8.41 -3.84 3.89
C TRP A 246 9.79 -3.89 4.53
N GLU A 247 10.10 -5.01 5.17
CA GLU A 247 11.40 -5.26 5.81
C GLU A 247 12.52 -5.20 4.78
N THR A 248 12.35 -5.87 3.64
CA THR A 248 13.33 -5.88 2.55
C THR A 248 13.50 -4.49 1.94
N LEU A 249 12.40 -3.76 1.75
CA LEU A 249 12.43 -2.41 1.19
C LEU A 249 13.18 -1.44 2.12
N VAL A 250 12.85 -1.46 3.42
CA VAL A 250 13.54 -0.64 4.44
C VAL A 250 15.01 -1.02 4.55
N ASP A 251 15.34 -2.32 4.60
CA ASP A 251 16.72 -2.81 4.69
C ASP A 251 17.56 -2.36 3.50
N ARG A 252 17.01 -2.40 2.29
CA ARG A 252 17.71 -1.95 1.07
C ARG A 252 17.84 -0.43 1.01
N LEU A 253 16.81 0.30 1.43
CA LEU A 253 16.86 1.76 1.51
C LEU A 253 17.96 2.22 2.47
N LEU A 254 18.05 1.62 3.66
CA LEU A 254 19.08 1.93 4.66
C LEU A 254 20.51 1.58 4.22
N LYS A 255 20.68 0.64 3.27
CA LYS A 255 21.99 0.32 2.68
C LYS A 255 22.41 1.32 1.60
N THR A 256 21.53 2.25 1.23
CA THR A 256 21.81 3.23 0.17
C THR A 256 22.61 4.40 0.72
N LYS A 257 23.83 4.59 0.22
CA LYS A 257 24.77 5.63 0.69
C LYS A 257 24.27 7.08 0.53
N ALA A 258 23.24 7.30 -0.30
CA ALA A 258 22.69 8.62 -0.60
C ALA A 258 21.58 9.08 0.38
N LEU A 259 21.22 8.24 1.35
CA LEU A 259 20.26 8.56 2.40
C LEU A 259 20.92 9.49 3.43
N ASP A 260 20.27 10.61 3.75
CA ASP A 260 20.79 11.50 4.80
C ASP A 260 20.57 10.90 6.20
N LYS A 261 21.37 11.35 7.18
CA LYS A 261 21.33 10.83 8.55
C LYS A 261 19.95 10.95 9.22
N GLY A 262 19.16 11.95 8.84
CA GLY A 262 17.81 12.15 9.38
C GLY A 262 16.85 11.09 8.88
N LEU A 263 16.84 10.83 7.58
CA LEU A 263 16.07 9.72 7.00
C LEU A 263 16.59 8.35 7.46
N GLU A 264 17.90 8.16 7.53
CA GLU A 264 18.50 6.93 8.04
C GLU A 264 18.00 6.61 9.45
N ARG A 265 18.09 7.58 10.37
CA ARG A 265 17.56 7.43 11.73
C ARG A 265 16.06 7.14 11.72
N TYR A 266 15.30 7.87 10.93
CA TYR A 266 13.84 7.71 10.84
C TYR A 266 13.44 6.29 10.42
N TYR A 267 14.05 5.74 9.35
CA TYR A 267 13.73 4.39 8.91
C TYR A 267 14.32 3.30 9.80
N ALA A 268 15.52 3.54 10.36
CA ALA A 268 16.20 2.58 11.22
C ALA A 268 15.54 2.46 12.61
N MET A 269 14.94 3.54 13.10
CA MET A 269 14.34 3.64 14.43
C MET A 269 12.82 3.81 14.36
N ASP A 270 12.33 4.99 13.97
CA ASP A 270 10.92 5.37 14.15
C ASP A 270 9.96 4.52 13.31
N PHE A 271 10.24 4.35 12.02
CA PHE A 271 9.40 3.54 11.12
C PHE A 271 9.42 2.06 11.51
N ARG A 272 10.61 1.51 11.77
CA ARG A 272 10.78 0.11 12.19
C ARG A 272 10.12 -0.17 13.53
N GLU A 273 10.33 0.71 14.51
CA GLU A 273 9.74 0.57 15.85
C GLU A 273 8.22 0.48 15.73
N LYS A 274 7.57 1.34 14.94
CA LYS A 274 6.12 1.27 14.79
C LYS A 274 5.64 0.06 14.00
N TYR A 275 6.28 -0.24 12.87
CA TYR A 275 5.69 -1.13 11.86
C TYR A 275 6.34 -2.50 11.72
N LEU A 276 7.58 -2.71 12.18
CA LEU A 276 8.39 -3.88 11.84
C LEU A 276 9.02 -4.60 13.05
N GLN A 277 8.83 -4.09 14.27
CA GLN A 277 9.40 -4.65 15.51
C GLN A 277 8.30 -5.19 16.45
N TYR A 278 7.41 -6.03 15.91
CA TYR A 278 6.25 -6.63 16.59
C TYR A 278 6.44 -8.13 16.90
#